data_AF-A0A962N8L7-F1
#
_entry.id   AF-A0A962N8L7-F1
#
_cell.length_a   1.000
_cell.length_b   1.000
_cell.length_c   1.000
_cell.angle_alpha   90.00
_cell.angle_beta   90.00
_cell.angle_gamma   90.00
#
_symmetry.space_group_name_H-M   'P 1'
#
loop_
_entity.id
_entity.type
_entity.pdbx_description
1 polymer ?
#
loop_
_entity_poly.entity_id
_entity_poly.type
_entity_poly.pdbx_seq_one_letter_code
_entity_poly.pdbx_strand_id
1 'polypeptide(L)'
;QGALLDLTESASRKPLLGSGAAIVRSFRCRLNNRLLLMTDGAYRYVPLVQTMRLFTTADSIAGAKKHFAAIRAAQGQLPDDATVVLVDP
;
A
#
# COMPACT_ATOMS: atom_id res chain seq x y z
N GLN A 1 -5.21 18.56 2.78
CA GLN A 1 -4.50 17.69 1.80
C GLN A 1 -3.36 17.03 2.54
N GLY A 2 -3.29 15.69 2.55
CA GLY A 2 -2.14 14.99 3.13
C GLY A 2 -0.97 15.07 2.15
N ALA A 3 0.19 15.56 2.60
CA ALA A 3 1.40 15.51 1.80
C ALA A 3 1.84 14.05 1.64
N LEU A 4 2.13 13.62 0.41
CA LEU A 4 2.76 12.33 0.16
C LEU A 4 4.21 12.41 0.67
N LEU A 5 4.55 11.57 1.64
CA LEU A 5 5.92 11.40 2.10
C LEU A 5 6.44 10.07 1.55
N ASP A 6 7.29 10.14 0.52
CA ASP A 6 7.93 8.94 -0.02
C ASP A 6 9.15 8.57 0.84
N LEU A 7 8.96 7.58 1.72
CA LEU A 7 10.03 7.06 2.57
C LEU A 7 11.02 6.18 1.80
N THR A 8 10.75 5.85 0.54
CA THR A 8 11.49 4.89 -0.28
C THR A 8 12.23 5.52 -1.45
N GLU A 9 12.02 6.80 -1.74
CA GLU A 9 12.59 7.53 -2.88
C GLU A 9 14.12 7.34 -3.02
N SER A 10 14.84 7.35 -1.90
CA SER A 10 16.30 7.17 -1.88
C SER A 10 16.78 5.72 -1.70
N ALA A 11 15.89 4.73 -1.76
CA ALA A 11 16.24 3.31 -1.64
C ALA A 11 16.53 2.69 -3.03
N SER A 12 17.79 2.44 -3.35
CA SER A 12 18.21 1.87 -4.64
C SER A 12 17.91 0.36 -4.78
N ARG A 13 17.92 -0.39 -3.67
CA ARG A 13 17.58 -1.82 -3.62
C ARG A 13 16.93 -2.18 -2.28
N LYS A 14 16.05 -3.19 -2.29
CA LYS A 14 15.54 -3.85 -1.09
C LYS A 14 16.54 -4.94 -0.66
N PRO A 15 17.40 -4.71 0.35
CA PRO A 15 18.27 -5.76 0.89
C PRO A 15 17.42 -6.88 1.50
N LEU A 16 17.94 -8.11 1.45
CA LEU A 16 17.29 -9.25 2.07
C LEU A 16 17.24 -9.07 3.59
N LEU A 17 16.08 -9.32 4.20
CA LEU A 17 15.98 -9.38 5.65
C LEU A 17 16.88 -10.49 6.19
N GLY A 18 17.61 -10.22 7.28
CA GLY A 18 18.60 -11.14 7.85
C GLY A 18 20.01 -11.03 7.26
N SER A 19 20.21 -10.28 6.17
CA SER A 19 21.55 -10.08 5.57
C SER A 19 22.47 -9.13 6.36
N GLY A 20 21.96 -8.47 7.41
CA GLY A 20 22.65 -7.38 8.11
C GLY A 20 22.70 -6.06 7.33
N ALA A 21 22.36 -6.06 6.02
CA ALA A 21 22.33 -4.86 5.18
C ALA A 21 20.97 -4.15 5.17
N ALA A 22 19.94 -4.72 5.83
CA ALA A 22 18.61 -4.13 5.91
C ALA A 22 18.58 -2.96 6.88
N ILE A 23 18.43 -1.75 6.35
CA ILE A 23 18.28 -0.53 7.14
C ILE A 23 16.79 -0.19 7.24
N VAL A 24 16.25 -0.24 8.46
CA VAL A 24 14.86 0.15 8.73
C VAL A 24 14.72 1.66 8.59
N ARG A 25 13.74 2.10 7.81
CA ARG A 25 13.35 3.52 7.75
C ARG A 25 12.18 3.77 8.68
N SER A 26 12.48 4.37 9.82
CA SER A 26 11.47 4.76 10.79
C SER A 26 10.72 6.00 10.33
N PHE A 27 9.41 6.04 10.59
CA PHE A 27 8.59 7.24 10.46
C PHE A 27 7.64 7.33 11.64
N ARG A 28 7.10 8.53 11.87
CA ARG A 28 6.07 8.77 12.88
C ARG A 28 4.96 9.58 12.24
N CYS A 29 3.72 9.12 12.41
CA CYS A 29 2.54 9.87 12.03
C CYS A 29 1.53 9.82 13.18
N ARG A 30 0.68 10.84 13.29
CA ARG A 30 -0.45 10.82 14.22
C ARG A 30 -1.61 10.11 13.55
N LEU A 31 -2.09 9.03 14.14
CA LEU A 31 -3.28 8.34 13.65
C LEU A 31 -4.53 9.11 14.08
N ASN A 32 -5.02 9.99 13.22
CA ASN A 32 -6.25 10.77 13.48
C ASN A 32 -7.50 10.10 12.87
N ASN A 33 -7.31 9.21 11.89
CA ASN A 33 -8.37 8.56 11.12
C ASN A 33 -7.94 7.09 10.85
N ARG A 34 -8.35 6.56 9.71
CA ARG A 34 -7.98 5.25 9.16
C ARG A 34 -6.50 5.16 8.74
N LEU A 35 -5.86 4.02 9.03
CA LEU A 35 -4.54 3.65 8.52
C LEU A 35 -4.66 2.58 7.43
N LEU A 36 -4.02 2.81 6.29
CA LEU A 36 -3.90 1.85 5.20
C LEU A 36 -2.42 1.47 5.04
N LEU A 37 -2.11 0.18 5.18
CA LEU A 37 -0.79 -0.40 4.91
C LEU A 37 -0.88 -1.33 3.69
N MET A 38 0.11 -1.27 2.81
CA MET A 38 0.11 -2.00 1.54
C MET A 38 1.51 -2.49 1.18
N THR A 39 1.61 -3.68 0.56
CA THR A 39 2.83 -4.09 -0.15
C THR A 39 2.94 -3.37 -1.50
N ASP A 40 4.12 -3.36 -2.11
CA ASP A 40 4.32 -2.81 -3.46
C ASP A 40 3.52 -3.53 -4.53
N GLY A 41 3.35 -4.84 -4.41
CA GLY A 41 2.43 -5.61 -5.25
C GLY A 41 0.99 -5.09 -5.20
N ALA A 42 0.59 -4.40 -4.12
CA ALA A 42 -0.74 -3.82 -3.99
C ALA A 42 -0.84 -2.37 -4.46
N TYR A 43 0.18 -1.51 -4.34
CA TYR A 43 0.05 -0.09 -4.72
C TYR A 43 0.66 0.27 -6.08
N ARG A 44 1.51 -0.58 -6.68
CA ARG A 44 2.25 -0.26 -7.91
C ARG A 44 1.38 -0.19 -9.16
N TYR A 45 0.27 -0.92 -9.18
CA TYR A 45 -0.57 -1.11 -10.38
C TYR A 45 -1.82 -0.22 -10.42
N VAL A 46 -2.11 0.51 -9.33
CA VAL A 46 -3.29 1.40 -9.23
C VAL A 46 -2.81 2.79 -8.84
N PRO A 47 -3.22 3.86 -9.57
CA PRO A 47 -2.85 5.21 -9.22
C PRO A 47 -3.25 5.58 -7.78
N LEU A 48 -2.37 6.25 -7.05
CA LEU A 48 -2.59 6.62 -5.64
C LEU A 48 -3.94 7.33 -5.40
N VAL A 49 -4.35 8.23 -6.30
CA VAL A 49 -5.64 8.93 -6.22
C VAL A 49 -6.82 7.95 -6.26
N GLN A 50 -6.74 6.92 -7.10
CA GLN A 50 -7.76 5.88 -7.18
C GLN A 50 -7.74 4.98 -5.95
N THR A 51 -6.56 4.59 -5.47
CA THR A 51 -6.38 3.85 -4.20
C THR A 51 -7.03 4.61 -3.05
N MET A 52 -6.71 5.90 -2.89
CA MET A 52 -7.29 6.74 -1.83
C MET A 52 -8.82 6.77 -1.92
N ARG A 53 -9.40 6.96 -3.11
CA ARG A 53 -10.87 6.93 -3.29
C ARG A 53 -11.50 5.62 -2.83
N LEU A 54 -10.89 4.48 -3.17
CA LEU A 54 -11.40 3.15 -2.81
C LEU A 54 -11.34 2.88 -1.31
N PHE A 55 -10.33 3.38 -0.60
CA PHE A 55 -10.16 3.14 0.83
C PHE A 55 -10.75 4.24 1.72
N THR A 56 -11.25 5.34 1.15
CA THR A 56 -12.06 6.34 1.87
C THR A 56 -13.55 6.01 1.94
N THR A 57 -14.03 4.93 1.31
CA THR A 57 -15.43 4.52 1.40
C THR A 57 -15.76 3.91 2.76
N ALA A 58 -17.02 4.02 3.22
CA ALA A 58 -17.47 3.47 4.51
C ALA A 58 -17.20 1.96 4.64
N ASP A 59 -17.39 1.21 3.55
CA ASP A 59 -17.12 -0.23 3.51
C ASP A 59 -15.67 -0.52 3.08
N SER A 60 -14.84 -0.76 4.09
CA SER A 60 -13.43 -1.15 4.00
C SER A 60 -13.22 -2.42 3.17
N ILE A 61 -14.10 -3.41 3.30
CA ILE A 61 -13.98 -4.70 2.61
C ILE A 61 -14.33 -4.53 1.14
N ALA A 62 -15.38 -3.78 0.82
CA ALA A 62 -15.74 -3.48 -0.56
C ALA A 62 -14.64 -2.66 -1.26
N GLY A 63 -14.03 -1.69 -0.56
CA GLY A 63 -12.87 -0.94 -1.05
C GLY A 63 -11.70 -1.86 -1.41
N ALA A 64 -11.33 -2.76 -0.50
CA ALA A 64 -10.28 -3.76 -0.74
C ALA A 64 -10.62 -4.67 -1.93
N LYS A 65 -11.83 -5.22 -2.02
CA LYS A 65 -12.25 -6.08 -3.14
C LYS A 65 -12.12 -5.37 -4.48
N LYS A 66 -12.58 -4.11 -4.58
CA LYS A 66 -12.47 -3.30 -5.80
C LYS A 66 -11.01 -3.00 -6.14
N HIS A 67 -10.18 -2.73 -5.14
CA HIS A 67 -8.75 -2.52 -5.33
C HIS A 67 -8.06 -3.78 -5.86
N PHE A 68 -8.34 -4.93 -5.26
CA PHE A 68 -7.81 -6.23 -5.73
C PHE A 68 -8.35 -6.64 -7.10
N ALA A 69 -9.54 -6.20 -7.49
CA ALA A 69 -10.04 -6.38 -8.86
C ALA A 69 -9.26 -5.49 -9.85
N ALA A 70 -8.91 -4.26 -9.47
CA ALA A 70 -8.18 -3.33 -10.32
C ALA A 70 -6.72 -3.73 -10.58
N ILE A 71 -6.06 -4.42 -9.65
CA ILE A 71 -4.69 -4.90 -9.82
C ILE A 71 -4.58 -6.19 -10.66
N ARG A 72 -5.69 -6.92 -10.89
CA ARG A 72 -5.64 -8.18 -11.64
C ARG A 72 -5.37 -7.92 -13.12
N ALA A 73 -4.51 -8.74 -13.70
CA ALA A 73 -4.27 -8.76 -15.14
C ALA A 73 -5.52 -9.23 -15.91
N ALA A 74 -5.53 -9.05 -17.23
CA ALA A 74 -6.66 -9.46 -18.08
C ALA A 74 -7.04 -10.95 -17.94
N GLN A 75 -6.09 -11.79 -17.55
CA GLN A 75 -6.30 -13.24 -17.29
C GLN A 75 -6.75 -13.54 -15.85
N GLY A 76 -7.02 -12.53 -15.04
CA GLY A 76 -7.49 -12.65 -13.65
C GLY A 76 -6.40 -12.91 -12.61
N GLN A 77 -5.14 -13.06 -13.02
CA GLN A 77 -4.02 -13.32 -12.11
C GLN A 77 -3.53 -12.02 -11.42
N LEU A 78 -2.97 -12.17 -10.22
CA LEU A 78 -2.24 -11.09 -9.56
C LEU A 78 -0.81 -11.05 -10.13
N PRO A 79 -0.32 -9.88 -10.53
CA PRO A 79 1.03 -9.76 -11.10
C PRO A 79 2.15 -9.91 -10.06
N ASP A 80 1.84 -9.74 -8.78
CA ASP A 80 2.79 -9.80 -7.65
C ASP A 80 2.03 -10.14 -6.35
N ASP A 81 2.76 -10.47 -5.29
CA ASP A 81 2.23 -10.68 -3.95
C ASP A 81 1.68 -9.37 -3.38
N ALA A 82 0.35 -9.27 -3.37
CA ALA A 82 -0.37 -8.08 -2.93
C ALA A 82 -1.03 -8.31 -1.57
N THR A 83 -0.69 -7.47 -0.59
CA THR A 83 -1.32 -7.46 0.73
C THR A 83 -1.77 -6.05 1.08
N VAL A 84 -2.94 -5.96 1.73
CA VAL A 84 -3.48 -4.71 2.29
C VAL A 84 -3.94 -4.97 3.72
N VAL A 85 -3.60 -4.06 4.63
CA VAL A 85 -4.12 -4.02 6.00
C VAL A 85 -4.79 -2.66 6.20
N LEU A 86 -6.02 -2.68 6.68
CA LEU A 86 -6.75 -1.48 7.05
C LEU A 86 -7.03 -1.50 8.55
N VAL A 87 -6.74 -0.38 9.21
CA VAL A 87 -7.07 -0.16 10.61
C VAL A 87 -8.00 1.04 10.69
N ASP A 88 -9.22 0.77 11.11
CA ASP A 88 -10.20 1.79 11.48
C ASP A 88 -9.97 2.23 12.93
N PRO A 89 -10.27 3.49 13.28
CA PRO A 89 -10.23 3.96 14.67
C PRO A 89 -11.25 3.26 15.57
#